data_AF-A0A382AM64-F1
#
_entry.id   AF-A0A382AM64-F1
#
_cell.length_a   1.000
_cell.length_b   1.000
_cell.length_c   1.000
_cell.angle_alpha   90.00
_cell.angle_beta   90.00
_cell.angle_gamma   90.00
#
_symmetry.space_group_name_H-M   'P 1'
#
loop_
_entity.id
_entity.type
_entity.pdbx_description
1 polymer ?
#
loop_
_entity_poly.entity_id
_entity_poly.type
_entity_poly.pdbx_seq_one_letter_code
_entity_poly.pdbx_strand_id
1 'polypeptide(L)' 'MKYLKEITSWPKAPDTPNHTYIFNEKDENVGYIKTGTAQEIYFNKPSKQFSKSRRKFVRLKRG' A
#
# COMPACT_ATOMS: atom_id res chain seq x y z
N MET A 1 1.77 6.98 11.73
CA MET A 1 1.46 6.41 10.38
C MET A 1 2.47 5.33 9.99
N LYS A 2 2.05 4.32 9.21
CA LYS A 2 2.92 3.26 8.66
C LYS A 2 2.84 3.26 7.13
N TYR A 3 3.98 3.08 6.47
CA TYR A 3 4.06 2.95 5.01
C TYR A 3 4.48 1.52 4.67
N LEU A 4 3.66 0.84 3.88
CA LEU A 4 3.88 -0.54 3.47
C LEU A 4 4.07 -0.59 1.96
N LYS A 5 5.31 -0.78 1.50
CA LYS A 5 5.60 -0.96 0.08
C LYS A 5 5.25 -2.39 -0.30
N GLU A 6 4.31 -2.56 -1.21
CA GLU A 6 3.96 -3.87 -1.75
C GLU A 6 5.12 -4.44 -2.58
N ILE A 7 5.42 -5.71 -2.36
CA ILE A 7 6.45 -6.49 -3.06
C ILE A 7 5.88 -7.84 -3.52
N THR A 8 4.56 -7.90 -3.71
CA THR A 8 3.87 -9.10 -4.16
C THR A 8 4.32 -9.45 -5.58
N SER A 9 4.71 -10.71 -5.81
CA SER A 9 4.88 -11.22 -7.17
C SER A 9 3.55 -11.77 -7.66
N TRP A 10 3.06 -11.28 -8.78
CA TRP A 10 1.78 -11.66 -9.39
C TRP A 10 2.01 -12.59 -10.59
N PRO A 11 2.15 -13.91 -10.39
CA PRO A 11 2.56 -14.82 -11.47
C PRO A 11 1.55 -14.90 -12.61
N LYS A 12 0.27 -14.67 -12.33
CA LYS A 12 -0.81 -14.68 -13.35
C LYS A 12 -1.05 -13.32 -14.00
N ALA A 13 -0.44 -12.25 -13.49
CA ALA A 13 -0.64 -10.89 -13.94
C ALA A 13 0.63 -10.05 -13.64
N PRO A 14 1.76 -10.36 -14.30
CA PRO A 14 3.07 -9.81 -13.97
C PRO A 14 3.14 -8.28 -14.13
N ASP A 15 2.29 -7.71 -14.98
CA ASP A 15 2.22 -6.26 -15.22
C ASP A 15 1.43 -5.50 -14.15
N THR A 16 0.90 -6.19 -13.14
CA THR A 16 0.17 -5.54 -12.03
C THR A 16 1.14 -4.69 -11.19
N PRO A 17 0.94 -3.36 -11.12
CA PRO A 17 1.86 -2.49 -10.40
C PRO A 17 1.68 -2.63 -8.89
N ASN A 18 2.80 -2.71 -8.17
CA ASN A 18 2.82 -2.74 -6.71
C ASN A 18 2.99 -1.35 -6.12
N HIS A 19 2.00 -0.89 -5.35
CA HIS A 19 1.97 0.45 -4.74
C HIS A 19 2.51 0.45 -3.30
N THR A 20 2.75 1.65 -2.76
CA THR A 20 2.99 1.81 -1.32
C THR A 20 1.69 2.22 -0.65
N TYR A 21 1.26 1.50 0.39
CA TYR A 21 0.01 1.77 1.09
C TYR A 21 0.28 2.45 2.43
N ILE A 22 -0.60 3.39 2.78
CA ILE A 22 -0.50 4.22 3.99
C ILE A 22 -1.52 3.72 4.99
N PHE A 23 -1.05 3.45 6.21
CA PHE A 23 -1.85 2.95 7.32
C PHE A 23 -1.82 3.92 8.49
N ASN A 24 -2.99 4.17 9.07
CA ASN A 24 -3.10 4.95 10.31
C ASN A 24 -2.69 4.11 11.53
N GLU A 25 -2.82 4.68 12.72
CA GLU A 25 -2.47 4.00 13.98
C GLU A 25 -3.44 2.88 14.36
N LYS A 26 -4.68 2.95 13.86
CA LYS A 26 -5.71 1.91 13.99
C LYS A 26 -5.52 0.76 12.99
N ASP A 27 -4.42 0.74 12.25
CA ASP A 27 -4.11 -0.23 11.20
C ASP A 27 -5.14 -0.26 10.04
N GLU A 28 -5.79 0.86 9.78
CA GLU A 28 -6.69 1.03 8.63
C GLU A 28 -5.94 1.64 7.44
N ASN A 29 -6.25 1.19 6.22
CA ASN A 29 -5.66 1.75 5.01
C ASN A 29 -6.31 3.10 4.66
N VAL A 30 -5.57 4.20 4.77
CA VAL A 30 -6.08 5.57 4.59
C VAL A 30 -5.63 6.22 3.29
N GLY A 31 -4.72 5.57 2.55
CA GLY A 31 -4.22 6.09 1.29
C GLY A 31 -3.16 5.20 0.66
N TYR A 32 -2.56 5.70 -0.41
CA TYR A 32 -1.50 5.03 -1.16
C TYR A 32 -0.63 6.02 -1.93
N ILE A 33 0.54 5.54 -2.37
CA ILE A 33 1.45 6.21 -3.30
C ILE A 33 1.56 5.32 -4.52
N LYS A 34 1.21 5.85 -5.70
CA LYS A 34 1.28 5.12 -6.96
C LYS A 34 2.75 4.85 -7.32
N THR A 35 3.03 3.65 -7.84
CA THR A 35 4.37 3.26 -8.30
C THR A 35 4.87 4.25 -9.34
N GLY A 36 6.14 4.66 -9.20
CA GLY A 36 6.75 5.67 -10.08
C GLY A 36 6.42 7.12 -9.71
N THR A 37 5.64 7.35 -8.65
CA THR A 37 5.33 8.69 -8.13
C THR A 37 5.76 8.82 -6.68
N ALA A 38 5.91 10.06 -6.20
CA ALA A 38 6.13 10.37 -4.79
C ALA A 38 4.88 10.98 -4.11
N GLN A 39 3.78 11.13 -4.86
CA GLN A 39 2.58 11.80 -4.36
C GLN A 39 1.75 10.84 -3.50
N GLU A 40 1.40 11.32 -2.31
CA GLU A 40 0.47 10.63 -1.42
C GLU A 40 -0.97 10.96 -1.82
N ILE A 41 -1.76 9.91 -2.03
CA ILE A 41 -3.17 10.00 -2.36
C ILE A 41 -3.95 9.43 -1.17
N TYR A 42 -4.69 10.31 -0.49
CA TYR A 42 -5.50 9.96 0.66
C TYR A 42 -6.96 9.75 0.27
N PHE A 43 -7.61 8.81 0.96
CA PHE A 43 -9.05 8.57 0.79
C PHE A 43 -9.85 9.46 1.74
N ASN A 44 -11.08 9.79 1.36
CA ASN A 44 -12.01 10.51 2.24
C ASN A 44 -12.40 9.69 3.48
N LYS A 45 -12.35 8.35 3.39
CA LYS A 45 -12.61 7.39 4.47
C LYS A 45 -11.65 6.21 4.33
N PRO A 46 -11.27 5.54 5.43
CA PRO A 46 -10.41 4.36 5.35
C PRO A 46 -11.01 3.27 4.45
N SER A 47 -10.16 2.64 3.62
CA SER A 47 -10.57 1.59 2.70
C SER A 47 -10.81 0.28 3.46
N LYS A 48 -12.07 -0.18 3.47
CA LYS A 48 -12.47 -1.48 4.03
C LYS A 48 -12.24 -2.65 3.06
N GLN A 49 -12.01 -2.36 1.78
CA GLN A 49 -11.82 -3.36 0.74
C GLN A 49 -10.35 -3.79 0.61
N PHE A 50 -9.43 -3.00 1.15
CA PHE A 50 -8.02 -3.35 1.14
C PHE A 50 -7.76 -4.54 2.07
N SER A 51 -7.14 -5.60 1.53
CA SER A 51 -6.73 -6.77 2.29
C SER A 51 -5.26 -7.10 2.11
N LYS A 52 -4.59 -7.40 3.23
CA LYS A 52 -3.20 -7.87 3.26
C LYS A 52 -3.10 -9.37 2.93
N SER A 53 -4.18 -10.12 3.09
CA SER A 53 -4.20 -11.58 2.91
C SER A 53 -3.87 -11.92 1.45
N ARG A 54 -2.70 -12.53 1.23
CA ARG A 54 -2.06 -12.89 -0.07
C ARG A 54 -1.11 -11.85 -0.68
N ARG A 55 -0.94 -10.68 -0.05
CA ARG A 55 0.04 -9.67 -0.50
C ARG A 55 1.27 -9.68 0.41
N LYS A 56 2.43 -9.34 -0.14
CA LYS A 56 3.69 -9.22 0.60
C LYS A 56 4.10 -7.75 0.69
N PHE A 57 4.61 -7.34 1.84
CA PHE A 57 4.98 -5.95 2.09
C PHE A 57 6.31 -5.84 2.81
N VAL A 58 7.01 -4.73 2.54
CA VAL A 58 8.10 -4.24 3.39
C VAL A 58 7.68 -2.94 4.03
N ARG A 59 7.95 -2.80 5.34
CA ARG A 59 7.68 -1.54 6.04
C ARG A 59 8.79 -0.55 5.70
N LEU A 60 8.41 0.61 5.18
CA LEU A 60 9.36 1.70 4.97
C LEU A 60 9.59 2.42 6.30
N LYS A 61 10.86 2.56 6.69
CA LYS A 61 11.28 3.51 7.71
C LYS A 61 11.53 4.82 6.97
N ARG A 62 10.68 5.83 7.17
CA ARG A 62 11.06 7.21 6.88
C ARG A 62 11.86 7.67 8.10
N GLY A 63 13.16 7.87 7.88
CA GLY A 63 14.06 8.51 8.86
C GLY A 63 13.90 10.02 8.82
#